data_AF-A0A1J5BAW0-F1
#
_entry.id   AF-A0A1J5BAW0-F1
#
_cell.length_a   1.000
_cell.length_b   1.000
_cell.length_c   1.000
_cell.angle_alpha   90.00
_cell.angle_beta   90.00
_cell.angle_gamma   90.00
#
_symmetry.space_group_name_H-M   'P 1'
#
loop_
_entity.id
_entity.type
_entity.pdbx_description
1 polymer ?
#
loop_
_entity_poly.entity_id
_entity_poly.type
_entity_poly.pdbx_seq_one_letter_code
_entity_poly.pdbx_strand_id
1 'polypeptide(L)'
;MHAHEDGERACMSRRQFLLSGGAVVTLAAVPGGLALGAPLRALKADYPKVKIGRLSALKQGVPVVFAYPYPNVHNILVKLGAPAGAGVGKDNDVVAFNQRCTHMGGPLDGTYKEKHQVLGPCPLHLTTFDLTRHGMVVS
;
A
#
# COMPACT_ATOMS: atom_id res chain seq x y z
N MET A 1 -14.07 41.98 -56.87
CA MET A 1 -13.72 42.54 -55.54
C MET A 1 -14.56 41.83 -54.49
N HIS A 2 -14.01 41.68 -53.27
CA HIS A 2 -14.59 41.08 -52.06
C HIS A 2 -14.40 39.55 -51.96
N ALA A 3 -13.29 39.09 -51.39
CA ALA A 3 -12.92 38.99 -49.97
C ALA A 3 -13.24 37.56 -49.45
N HIS A 4 -12.22 36.71 -49.39
CA HIS A 4 -12.27 35.45 -48.66
C HIS A 4 -11.64 35.69 -47.29
N GLU A 5 -12.45 35.48 -46.26
CA GLU A 5 -12.12 35.73 -44.86
C GLU A 5 -10.89 34.94 -44.43
N ASP A 6 -9.88 35.65 -43.93
CA ASP A 6 -8.74 35.08 -43.23
C ASP A 6 -9.24 34.48 -41.92
N GLY A 7 -9.60 33.19 -41.98
CA GLY A 7 -9.88 32.39 -40.80
C GLY A 7 -8.65 32.42 -39.88
N GLU A 8 -8.82 33.04 -38.73
CA GLU A 8 -7.83 33.31 -37.69
C GLU A 8 -7.19 32.00 -37.19
N ARG A 9 -6.22 31.47 -37.95
CA ARG A 9 -5.31 30.45 -37.44
C ARG A 9 -4.44 31.14 -36.43
N ALA A 10 -4.61 30.79 -35.16
CA ALA A 10 -3.73 31.22 -34.07
C ALA A 10 -2.30 30.73 -34.35
N CYS A 11 -1.55 31.48 -35.15
CA CYS A 11 -0.16 31.24 -35.49
C CYS A 11 0.71 31.59 -34.26
N MET A 12 0.68 30.70 -33.28
CA MET A 12 1.51 30.85 -32.09
C MET A 12 2.96 30.49 -32.44
N SER A 13 3.88 31.45 -32.32
CA SER A 13 5.30 31.17 -32.55
C SER A 13 5.82 30.17 -31.50
N ARG A 14 6.83 29.36 -31.86
CA ARG A 14 7.50 28.44 -30.91
C ARG A 14 7.95 29.16 -29.63
N ARG A 15 8.39 30.43 -29.75
CA ARG A 15 8.76 31.27 -28.61
C ARG A 15 7.55 31.62 -27.75
N GLN A 16 6.43 31.98 -28.36
CA GLN A 16 5.19 32.28 -27.66
C GLN A 16 4.67 31.04 -26.92
N PHE A 17 4.73 29.86 -27.56
CA PHE A 17 4.35 28.58 -26.97
C PHE A 17 5.23 28.19 -25.77
N LEU A 18 6.55 28.41 -25.87
CA LEU A 18 7.47 28.12 -24.76
C LEU A 18 7.33 29.12 -23.60
N LEU A 19 7.08 30.40 -23.89
CA LEU A 19 6.84 31.42 -22.86
C LEU A 19 5.49 31.22 -22.17
N SER A 20 4.43 30.90 -22.92
CA SER A 20 3.11 30.63 -22.35
C SER A 20 3.07 29.28 -21.61
N GLY A 21 3.69 28.23 -22.15
CA GLY A 21 3.81 26.94 -21.49
C GLY A 21 4.69 26.99 -20.22
N GLY A 22 5.78 27.74 -20.24
CA GLY A 22 6.67 27.91 -19.09
C GLY A 22 6.06 28.73 -17.95
N ALA A 23 5.29 29.77 -18.26
CA ALA A 23 4.63 30.61 -17.26
C ALA A 23 3.49 29.91 -16.51
N VAL A 24 2.78 28.97 -17.16
CA VAL A 24 1.70 28.20 -16.52
C VAL A 24 2.25 27.17 -15.53
N VAL A 25 3.39 26.56 -15.83
CA VAL A 25 4.00 25.55 -14.94
C VAL A 25 4.59 26.18 -13.68
N THR A 26 5.14 27.40 -13.75
CA THR A 26 5.71 28.07 -12.58
C THR A 26 4.64 28.53 -11.58
N LEU A 27 3.46 28.96 -12.04
CA LEU A 27 2.36 29.38 -11.17
C LEU A 27 1.72 28.20 -10.39
N ALA A 28 1.67 27.01 -10.98
CA ALA A 28 1.17 25.80 -10.31
C ALA A 28 2.14 25.21 -9.28
N ALA A 29 3.43 25.58 -9.35
CA ALA A 29 4.47 25.09 -8.45
C ALA A 29 4.73 26.01 -7.24
N VAL A 30 4.09 27.19 -7.18
CA VAL A 30 4.14 28.05 -5.99
C VAL A 30 3.20 27.47 -4.93
N PRO A 31 3.69 27.14 -3.72
CA PRO A 31 2.81 26.79 -2.61
C PRO A 31 1.84 27.96 -2.35
N GLY A 32 0.56 27.77 -2.69
CA GLY A 32 -0.50 28.79 -2.55
C GLY A 32 -0.78 29.67 -3.78
N GLY A 33 -0.11 29.47 -4.92
CA GLY A 33 -0.42 30.17 -6.16
C GLY A 33 -1.57 29.51 -6.93
N LEU A 34 -2.67 30.25 -7.13
CA LEU A 34 -3.87 29.89 -7.94
C LEU A 34 -4.25 28.40 -7.92
N ALA A 35 -4.22 27.78 -6.74
CA ALA A 35 -5.04 26.62 -6.50
C ALA A 35 -6.49 27.12 -6.53
N LEU A 36 -7.26 26.72 -7.55
CA LEU A 36 -8.71 26.78 -7.53
C LEU A 36 -9.23 25.85 -6.41
N GLY A 37 -9.05 26.30 -5.17
CA GLY A 37 -9.96 26.28 -4.03
C GLY A 37 -10.61 24.98 -3.58
N ALA A 38 -10.42 23.84 -4.21
CA ALA A 38 -10.80 22.57 -3.61
C ALA A 38 -9.57 22.06 -2.84
N PRO A 39 -9.61 21.98 -1.49
CA PRO A 39 -8.60 21.20 -0.79
C PRO A 39 -8.67 19.80 -1.39
N LEU A 40 -7.60 19.37 -2.05
CA LEU A 40 -7.37 17.96 -2.37
C LEU A 40 -7.26 17.26 -1.02
N ARG A 41 -8.40 16.94 -0.41
CA ARG A 41 -8.46 16.11 0.78
C ARG A 41 -7.92 14.77 0.33
N ALA A 42 -6.68 14.47 0.71
CA ALA A 42 -6.16 13.13 0.60
C ALA A 42 -7.19 12.20 1.27
N LEU A 43 -7.88 11.40 0.45
CA LEU A 43 -8.82 10.41 0.94
C LEU A 43 -7.99 9.34 1.64
N LYS A 44 -7.82 9.51 2.95
CA LYS A 44 -7.15 8.53 3.79
C LYS A 44 -8.20 7.48 4.16
N ALA A 45 -7.88 6.22 3.93
CA ALA A 45 -8.66 5.14 4.49
C ALA A 45 -8.55 5.19 6.02
N ASP A 46 -9.70 5.29 6.69
CA ASP A 46 -9.79 5.15 8.13
C ASP A 46 -9.89 3.68 8.50
N TYR A 47 -9.10 3.27 9.49
CA TYR A 47 -9.09 1.91 10.00
C TYR A 47 -9.36 1.89 11.51
N PRO A 48 -10.18 0.93 12.01
CA PRO A 48 -10.54 0.88 13.42
C PRO A 48 -9.33 0.51 14.29
N LYS A 49 -9.18 1.13 15.46
CA LYS A 49 -8.19 0.67 16.46
C LYS A 49 -8.79 -0.49 17.24
N VAL A 50 -8.32 -1.71 16.98
CA VAL A 50 -8.82 -2.92 17.63
C VAL A 50 -7.72 -3.55 18.48
N LYS A 51 -8.06 -3.98 19.70
CA LYS A 51 -7.15 -4.71 20.57
C LYS A 51 -7.08 -6.17 20.14
N ILE A 52 -5.95 -6.57 19.56
CA ILE A 52 -5.72 -7.96 19.11
C ILE A 52 -5.20 -8.86 20.25
N GLY A 53 -4.31 -8.35 21.09
CA GLY A 53 -3.68 -9.17 22.15
C GLY A 53 -2.78 -8.38 23.08
N ARG A 54 -2.01 -9.10 23.91
CA ARG A 54 -0.96 -8.56 24.78
C ARG A 54 0.37 -9.23 24.44
N LEU A 55 1.46 -8.47 24.40
CA LEU A 55 2.80 -9.00 24.12
C LEU A 55 3.21 -10.12 25.08
N SER A 56 2.87 -9.99 26.36
CA SER A 56 3.16 -11.00 27.40
C SER A 56 2.42 -12.33 27.21
N ALA A 57 1.37 -12.36 26.39
CA ALA A 57 0.61 -13.58 26.10
C ALA A 57 1.08 -14.28 24.81
N LEU A 58 1.96 -13.65 24.02
CA LEU A 58 2.46 -14.24 22.78
C LEU A 58 3.52 -15.29 23.09
N LYS A 59 3.31 -16.49 22.55
CA LYS A 59 4.33 -17.55 22.54
C LYS A 59 5.07 -17.49 21.22
N GLN A 60 6.39 -17.67 21.27
CA GLN A 60 7.21 -17.73 20.06
C GLN A 60 6.71 -18.84 19.13
N GLY A 61 6.62 -18.55 17.84
CA GLY A 61 6.22 -19.51 16.81
C GLY A 61 4.74 -19.91 16.81
N VAL A 62 3.93 -19.43 17.77
CA VAL A 62 2.51 -19.79 17.85
C VAL A 62 1.66 -18.66 17.27
N PRO A 63 0.95 -18.87 16.15
CA PRO A 63 0.10 -17.85 15.56
C PRO A 63 -1.16 -17.62 16.39
N VAL A 64 -1.53 -16.34 16.55
CA VAL A 64 -2.82 -15.90 17.07
C VAL A 64 -3.68 -15.45 15.89
N VAL A 65 -4.81 -16.12 15.67
CA VAL A 65 -5.76 -15.75 14.61
C VAL A 65 -6.65 -14.61 15.06
N PHE A 66 -6.88 -13.63 14.19
CA PHE A 66 -7.79 -12.51 14.47
C PHE A 66 -8.44 -11.96 13.20
N ALA A 67 -9.52 -11.18 13.38
CA ALA A 67 -10.21 -10.49 12.29
C ALA A 67 -9.87 -9.00 12.28
N TYR A 68 -9.54 -8.46 11.10
CA TYR A 68 -9.26 -7.03 10.88
C TYR A 68 -9.18 -6.72 9.38
N PRO A 69 -9.68 -5.55 8.92
CA PRO A 69 -10.46 -4.58 9.68
C PRO A 69 -11.94 -4.95 9.79
N TYR A 70 -12.37 -5.99 9.07
CA TYR A 70 -13.74 -6.51 9.05
C TYR A 70 -13.81 -7.91 9.67
N PRO A 71 -14.98 -8.35 10.18
CA PRO A 71 -15.14 -9.67 10.82
C PRO A 71 -14.79 -10.88 9.95
N ASN A 72 -14.90 -10.76 8.63
CA ASN A 72 -14.65 -11.82 7.65
C ASN A 72 -13.22 -11.79 7.06
N VAL A 73 -12.35 -10.90 7.52
CA VAL A 73 -10.97 -10.81 7.04
C VAL A 73 -10.05 -11.47 8.07
N HIS A 74 -9.58 -12.67 7.74
CA HIS A 74 -8.75 -13.48 8.63
C HIS A 74 -7.27 -13.12 8.52
N ASN A 75 -6.62 -12.95 9.67
CA ASN A 75 -5.22 -12.59 9.79
C ASN A 75 -4.56 -13.45 10.88
N ILE A 76 -3.23 -13.53 10.87
CA ILE A 76 -2.42 -14.10 11.95
C ILE A 76 -1.48 -13.04 12.52
N LEU A 77 -1.28 -13.08 13.84
CA LEU A 77 -0.25 -12.36 14.57
C LEU A 77 0.74 -13.41 15.10
N VAL A 78 2.04 -13.22 14.87
CA VAL A 78 3.06 -14.19 15.25
C VAL A 78 4.23 -13.49 15.91
N LYS A 79 4.70 -14.03 17.05
CA LYS A 79 6.01 -13.71 17.61
C LYS A 79 7.05 -14.65 17.00
N LEU A 80 7.89 -14.13 16.10
CA LEU A 80 8.80 -14.94 15.30
C LEU A 80 10.02 -15.43 16.08
N GLY A 81 10.47 -14.68 17.10
CA GLY A 81 11.73 -14.94 17.81
C GLY A 81 12.99 -14.51 17.05
N ALA A 82 12.82 -13.84 15.91
CA ALA A 82 13.89 -13.19 15.16
C ALA A 82 13.40 -11.81 14.68
N PRO A 83 14.28 -10.80 14.59
CA PRO A 83 13.90 -9.49 14.07
C PRO A 83 13.30 -9.59 12.67
N ALA A 84 12.21 -8.86 12.44
CA ALA A 84 11.47 -8.87 11.19
C ALA A 84 11.24 -7.46 10.66
N GLY A 85 11.06 -7.37 9.35
CA GLY A 85 10.65 -6.14 8.68
C GLY A 85 9.37 -5.58 9.26
N ALA A 86 9.44 -4.36 9.81
CA ALA A 86 8.35 -3.70 10.54
C ALA A 86 7.80 -4.48 11.75
N GLY A 87 8.57 -5.42 12.30
CA GLY A 87 8.18 -6.12 13.52
C GLY A 87 8.10 -5.15 14.70
N VAL A 88 7.12 -5.37 15.57
CA VAL A 88 6.89 -4.54 16.77
C VAL A 88 7.38 -5.24 18.04
N GLY A 89 7.41 -4.50 19.15
CA GLY A 89 7.91 -4.99 20.44
C GLY A 89 9.40 -4.77 20.63
N LYS A 90 9.93 -5.12 21.80
CA LYS A 90 11.34 -4.86 22.17
C LYS A 90 12.34 -5.52 21.21
N ASP A 91 11.99 -6.72 20.71
CA ASP A 91 12.87 -7.55 19.88
C ASP A 91 12.58 -7.37 18.38
N ASN A 92 11.62 -6.51 18.01
CA ASN A 92 11.14 -6.30 16.64
C ASN A 92 10.72 -7.59 15.93
N ASP A 93 10.11 -8.53 16.65
CA ASP A 93 9.84 -9.89 16.17
C ASP A 93 8.34 -10.23 16.10
N VAL A 94 7.46 -9.28 16.43
CA VAL A 94 6.01 -9.48 16.37
C VAL A 94 5.46 -8.89 15.07
N VAL A 95 4.90 -9.74 14.23
CA VAL A 95 4.35 -9.37 12.91
C VAL A 95 2.92 -9.85 12.75
N ALA A 96 2.15 -9.19 11.89
CA ALA A 96 0.80 -9.62 11.54
C ALA A 96 0.57 -9.59 10.03
N PHE A 97 -0.07 -10.63 9.50
CA PHE A 97 -0.32 -10.79 8.07
C PHE A 97 -1.73 -11.32 7.79
N ASN A 98 -2.26 -10.91 6.65
CA ASN A 98 -3.52 -11.42 6.13
C ASN A 98 -3.38 -12.86 5.62
N GLN A 99 -4.42 -13.67 5.78
CA GLN A 99 -4.45 -15.08 5.36
C GLN A 99 -5.15 -15.30 4.01
N ARG A 100 -5.32 -14.25 3.18
CA ARG A 100 -5.67 -14.38 1.77
C ARG A 100 -4.45 -14.13 0.91
N CYS A 101 -4.18 -15.09 0.04
CA CYS A 101 -3.10 -15.00 -0.93
C CYS A 101 -3.39 -13.84 -1.90
N THR A 102 -2.40 -12.97 -2.08
CA THR A 102 -2.48 -11.78 -2.93
C THR A 102 -2.53 -12.08 -4.43
N HIS A 103 -2.28 -13.33 -4.84
CA HIS A 103 -2.40 -13.74 -6.23
C HIS A 103 -3.87 -13.72 -6.69
N MET A 104 -4.70 -14.64 -6.17
CA MET A 104 -6.09 -14.83 -6.57
C MET A 104 -7.01 -15.13 -5.38
N GLY A 105 -6.63 -14.71 -4.16
CA GLY A 105 -7.47 -14.85 -2.97
C GLY A 105 -7.51 -16.26 -2.37
N GLY A 106 -6.54 -17.12 -2.70
CA GLY A 106 -6.46 -18.47 -2.12
C GLY A 106 -6.33 -18.46 -0.59
N PRO A 107 -6.84 -19.49 0.11
CA PRO A 107 -6.78 -19.57 1.56
C PRO A 107 -5.36 -19.92 2.03
N LEU A 108 -4.81 -19.12 2.95
CA LEU A 108 -3.54 -19.41 3.64
C LEU A 108 -3.77 -19.89 5.07
N ASP A 109 -5.02 -20.05 5.49
CA ASP A 109 -5.40 -20.52 6.81
C ASP A 109 -4.72 -21.85 7.16
N GLY A 110 -4.00 -21.88 8.28
CA GLY A 110 -3.28 -23.09 8.74
C GLY A 110 -2.01 -23.44 7.96
N THR A 111 -1.56 -22.58 7.04
CA THR A 111 -0.35 -22.87 6.23
C THR A 111 0.95 -22.34 6.85
N TYR A 112 0.89 -21.60 7.97
CA TYR A 112 2.09 -21.08 8.62
C TYR A 112 3.08 -22.20 9.01
N LYS A 113 4.36 -22.02 8.65
CA LYS A 113 5.44 -22.95 8.96
C LYS A 113 6.46 -22.27 9.86
N GLU A 114 6.37 -22.52 11.17
CA GLU A 114 7.25 -21.93 12.18
C GLU A 114 8.74 -22.06 11.83
N LYS A 115 9.20 -23.29 11.53
CA LYS A 115 10.60 -23.59 11.23
C LYS A 115 11.20 -22.71 10.13
N HIS A 116 10.38 -22.31 9.17
CA HIS A 116 10.80 -21.52 8.02
C HIS A 116 10.35 -20.06 8.11
N GLN A 117 9.53 -19.71 9.10
CA GLN A 117 8.93 -18.39 9.27
C GLN A 117 8.21 -17.91 8.00
N VAL A 118 7.53 -18.83 7.31
CA VAL A 118 6.76 -18.55 6.10
C VAL A 118 5.27 -18.81 6.28
N LEU A 119 4.45 -18.11 5.49
CA LEU A 119 3.04 -18.41 5.29
C LEU A 119 2.84 -18.95 3.88
N GLY A 120 2.17 -20.09 3.76
CA GLY A 120 2.11 -20.90 2.54
C GLY A 120 2.94 -22.19 2.66
N PRO A 121 3.09 -22.96 1.57
CA PRO A 121 2.61 -22.66 0.22
C PRO A 121 1.09 -22.55 0.13
N CYS A 122 0.61 -21.60 -0.66
CA CYS A 122 -0.81 -21.48 -1.00
C CYS A 122 -1.28 -22.75 -1.73
N PRO A 123 -2.41 -23.38 -1.33
CA PRO A 123 -2.85 -24.63 -1.93
C PRO A 123 -3.29 -24.51 -3.40
N LEU A 124 -3.51 -23.28 -3.90
CA LEU A 124 -3.94 -23.08 -5.28
C LEU A 124 -2.77 -23.07 -6.26
N HIS A 125 -1.74 -22.27 -5.99
CA HIS A 125 -0.63 -22.01 -6.92
C HIS A 125 0.74 -21.91 -6.22
N LEU A 126 0.86 -22.49 -5.03
CA LEU A 126 2.12 -22.67 -4.29
C LEU A 126 2.88 -21.40 -3.89
N THR A 127 2.25 -20.23 -3.97
CA THR A 127 2.85 -18.98 -3.48
C THR A 127 3.20 -19.08 -2.00
N THR A 128 4.43 -18.71 -1.63
CA THR A 128 4.92 -18.69 -0.24
C THR A 128 5.45 -17.31 0.11
N PHE A 129 5.19 -16.84 1.34
CA PHE A 129 5.55 -15.52 1.83
C PHE A 129 6.49 -15.60 3.03
N ASP A 130 7.59 -14.84 3.04
CA ASP A 130 8.55 -14.75 4.15
C ASP A 130 8.12 -13.67 5.16
N LEU A 131 7.79 -14.09 6.39
CA LEU A 131 7.26 -13.21 7.42
C LEU A 131 8.34 -12.38 8.11
N THR A 132 9.62 -12.76 7.95
CA THR A 132 10.75 -11.96 8.43
C THR A 132 11.04 -10.78 7.50
N ARG A 133 10.59 -10.86 6.24
CA ARG A 133 10.89 -9.87 5.18
C ARG A 133 9.63 -9.21 4.62
N HIS A 134 8.83 -8.59 5.48
CA HIS A 134 7.63 -7.84 5.08
C HIS A 134 6.58 -8.68 4.32
N GLY A 135 6.61 -10.02 4.40
CA GLY A 135 5.72 -10.88 3.62
C GLY A 135 6.12 -10.99 2.15
N MET A 136 7.41 -10.85 1.82
CA MET A 136 7.92 -10.98 0.47
C MET A 136 7.68 -12.38 -0.09
N VAL A 137 7.27 -12.47 -1.35
CA VAL A 137 7.09 -13.76 -2.05
C VAL A 137 8.45 -14.43 -2.23
N VAL A 138 8.55 -15.71 -1.84
CA VAL A 138 9.77 -16.53 -1.97
C VAL A 138 9.61 -17.72 -2.89
N SER A 139 8.38 -18.14 -3.17
CA SER A 139 8.03 -19.14 -4.20
C SER A 139 6.65 -18.87 -4.74
#